data_AF-A0A2T6BT55-F1
#
_entry.id   AF-A0A2T6BT55-F1
#
_cell.length_a   1.000
_cell.length_b   1.000
_cell.length_c   1.000
_cell.angle_alpha   90.00
_cell.angle_beta   90.00
_cell.angle_gamma   90.00
#
_symmetry.space_group_name_H-M   'P 1'
#
loop_
_entity.id
_entity.type
_entity.pdbx_description
1 polymer ?
#
loop_
_entity_poly.entity_id
_entity_poly.type
_entity_poly.pdbx_seq_one_letter_code
_entity_poly.pdbx_strand_id
1 'polypeptide(L)'
;MSAIRFSHKAMRGWMVLLLLGAFFPVEEAAGKTAEEKEAGLPFSGDSWSFYPSMVVTATGYTSGRESTGKDRSHPAFGLTRSGVQAQRGVLSTVAADPRVFPIGTLLYIPGYGYGVVADTGNAIQGRRLDLYFDTVEEVYKQWGKKRVRIYVIAKGDGSLSEKDLENLNETVRLTGRQPESPDFTGDCQDRKVRNDPDTTDGPSVQCP
;
A
#
# COMPACT_ATOMS: atom_id res chain seq x y z
N MET A 1 77.97 1.98 -23.76
CA MET A 1 77.69 0.67 -23.15
C MET A 1 76.36 0.16 -23.70
N SER A 2 76.44 -0.99 -24.39
CA SER A 2 75.42 -1.88 -24.97
C SER A 2 74.05 -1.35 -25.44
N ALA A 3 73.88 -1.33 -26.75
CA ALA A 3 72.65 -1.81 -27.41
C ALA A 3 72.70 -3.35 -27.50
N ILE A 4 71.57 -4.05 -27.60
CA ILE A 4 71.36 -5.32 -28.36
C ILE A 4 69.90 -5.85 -28.25
N ARG A 5 69.26 -5.93 -29.44
CA ARG A 5 68.36 -6.95 -30.04
C ARG A 5 66.96 -7.29 -29.50
N PHE A 6 65.98 -6.95 -30.35
CA PHE A 6 64.93 -7.78 -30.99
C PHE A 6 64.82 -9.28 -30.61
N SER A 7 63.58 -9.75 -30.44
CA SER A 7 63.10 -10.98 -31.12
C SER A 7 61.57 -11.07 -31.16
N HIS A 8 61.00 -11.14 -32.38
CA HIS A 8 59.65 -11.61 -32.68
C HIS A 8 59.68 -13.13 -32.91
N LYS A 9 58.71 -13.87 -32.35
CA LYS A 9 58.12 -15.12 -32.90
C LYS A 9 57.04 -15.58 -31.90
N ALA A 10 55.75 -15.53 -32.21
CA ALA A 10 54.99 -16.36 -33.15
C ALA A 10 54.86 -17.83 -32.71
N MET A 11 53.61 -18.30 -32.81
CA MET A 11 53.15 -19.66 -33.15
C MET A 11 52.56 -20.56 -32.04
N ARG A 12 51.28 -20.92 -32.32
CA ARG A 12 50.69 -22.29 -32.30
C ARG A 12 50.57 -22.90 -30.90
N GLY A 13 49.38 -23.04 -30.32
CA GLY A 13 48.27 -23.83 -30.85
C GLY A 13 48.55 -25.30 -30.56
N TRP A 14 47.88 -25.89 -29.57
CA TRP A 14 47.69 -27.34 -29.44
C TRP A 14 46.32 -27.62 -28.80
N MET A 15 45.45 -28.09 -29.68
CA MET A 15 44.23 -28.83 -29.41
C MET A 15 44.63 -30.18 -28.77
N VAL A 16 44.13 -30.48 -27.57
CA VAL A 16 44.11 -31.85 -27.05
C VAL A 16 42.66 -32.25 -26.84
N LEU A 17 42.32 -33.28 -27.60
CA LEU A 17 41.03 -33.93 -27.78
C LEU A 17 40.93 -35.11 -26.79
N LEU A 18 39.74 -35.28 -26.21
CA LEU A 18 39.10 -36.50 -25.70
C LEU A 18 39.89 -37.46 -24.79
N LEU A 19 39.40 -37.61 -23.55
CA LEU A 19 39.45 -38.87 -22.82
C LEU A 19 38.06 -39.26 -22.29
N LEU A 20 37.57 -40.35 -22.89
CA LEU A 20 36.78 -41.46 -22.34
C LEU A 20 35.86 -41.20 -21.13
N GLY A 21 34.56 -41.28 -21.42
CA GLY A 21 33.65 -42.31 -20.90
C GLY A 21 33.80 -42.76 -19.44
N ALA A 22 32.99 -42.14 -18.57
CA ALA A 22 32.47 -42.79 -17.38
C ALA A 22 30.94 -42.75 -17.44
N PHE A 23 30.38 -43.94 -17.64
CA PHE A 23 28.97 -44.28 -17.64
C PHE A 23 28.45 -44.13 -16.21
N PHE A 24 27.89 -42.96 -15.89
CA PHE A 24 27.23 -42.72 -14.60
C PHE A 24 25.73 -43.01 -14.73
N PRO A 25 25.14 -43.74 -13.77
CA PRO A 25 23.79 -44.25 -13.85
C PRO A 25 22.74 -43.14 -13.83
N VAL A 26 21.68 -43.40 -14.58
CA VAL A 26 20.38 -42.73 -14.55
C VAL A 26 19.89 -42.64 -13.11
N GLU A 27 19.78 -41.42 -12.59
CA GLU A 27 19.01 -41.15 -11.37
C GLU A 27 17.73 -40.40 -11.78
N GLU A 28 16.67 -41.18 -11.77
CA GLU A 28 15.29 -40.85 -12.06
C GLU A 28 14.75 -39.91 -10.99
N ALA A 29 14.99 -38.61 -11.15
CA ALA A 29 14.30 -37.59 -10.38
C ALA A 29 12.89 -37.42 -10.95
N ALA A 30 11.93 -38.13 -10.33
CA ALA A 30 10.50 -38.01 -10.52
C ALA A 30 10.04 -36.53 -10.43
N GLY A 31 9.97 -35.88 -11.59
CA GLY A 31 9.34 -34.58 -11.78
C GLY A 31 7.85 -34.74 -11.62
N LYS A 32 7.31 -34.10 -10.58
CA LYS A 32 5.90 -34.09 -10.23
C LYS A 32 5.03 -33.75 -11.45
N THR A 33 4.04 -34.62 -11.65
CA THR A 33 2.88 -34.48 -12.50
C THR A 33 2.36 -33.04 -12.51
N ALA A 34 2.30 -32.46 -13.71
CA ALA A 34 1.48 -31.30 -14.00
C ALA A 34 0.02 -31.74 -13.86
N GLU A 35 -0.63 -31.31 -12.77
CA GLU A 35 -2.06 -31.39 -12.61
C GLU A 35 -2.67 -30.21 -13.38
N GLU A 36 -3.09 -30.48 -14.63
CA GLU A 36 -4.04 -29.62 -15.34
C GLU A 36 -5.35 -29.60 -14.54
N LYS A 37 -5.55 -28.52 -13.78
CA LYS A 37 -6.84 -28.23 -13.19
C LYS A 37 -7.50 -27.12 -14.00
N GLU A 38 -8.27 -27.59 -14.98
CA GLU A 38 -9.60 -27.12 -15.41
C GLU A 38 -9.97 -25.68 -15.05
N ALA A 39 -10.33 -24.94 -16.10
CA ALA A 39 -10.92 -23.61 -16.14
C ALA A 39 -11.97 -23.38 -15.04
N GLY A 40 -11.52 -22.79 -13.94
CA GLY A 40 -12.34 -22.07 -12.98
C GLY A 40 -11.95 -20.58 -13.05
N LEU A 41 -12.94 -19.72 -13.24
CA LEU A 41 -12.85 -18.26 -13.31
C LEU A 41 -11.80 -17.68 -12.34
N PRO A 42 -10.89 -16.77 -12.76
CA PRO A 42 -9.92 -16.18 -11.85
C PRO A 42 -10.61 -15.15 -10.95
N PHE A 43 -11.26 -15.63 -9.90
CA PHE A 43 -11.53 -14.83 -8.71
C PHE A 43 -10.65 -15.36 -7.58
N SER A 44 -9.35 -15.05 -7.65
CA SER A 44 -8.37 -15.38 -6.62
C SER A 44 -7.16 -14.44 -6.64
N GLY A 45 -7.14 -13.46 -5.71
CA GLY A 45 -5.98 -12.71 -5.18
C GLY A 45 -5.21 -11.82 -6.17
N ASP A 46 -5.08 -10.51 -6.06
CA ASP A 46 -5.18 -9.60 -4.93
C ASP A 46 -5.70 -8.25 -5.44
N SER A 47 -6.93 -7.87 -5.08
CA SER A 47 -7.53 -6.54 -5.38
C SER A 47 -6.68 -5.37 -4.85
N TRP A 48 -5.73 -5.66 -3.96
CA TRP A 48 -4.85 -4.69 -3.31
C TRP A 48 -3.54 -4.44 -4.05
N SER A 49 -3.20 -5.25 -5.06
CA SER A 49 -1.95 -5.12 -5.82
C SER A 49 -1.85 -3.83 -6.62
N PHE A 50 -2.99 -3.23 -6.99
CA PHE A 50 -3.08 -1.95 -7.68
C PHE A 50 -2.69 -0.75 -6.80
N TYR A 51 -2.80 -0.89 -5.48
CA TYR A 51 -2.52 0.20 -4.55
C TYR A 51 -1.04 0.23 -4.14
N PRO A 52 -0.42 1.41 -4.06
CA PRO A 52 0.90 1.55 -3.48
C PRO A 52 0.94 0.92 -2.09
N SER A 53 1.85 -0.02 -1.88
CA SER A 53 2.00 -0.72 -0.59
C SER A 53 3.38 -0.49 0.01
N MET A 54 3.45 -0.50 1.35
CA MET A 54 4.73 -0.47 2.05
C MET A 54 4.65 -1.16 3.40
N VAL A 55 5.80 -1.62 3.89
CA VAL A 55 5.90 -2.20 5.23
C VAL A 55 6.17 -1.09 6.24
N VAL A 56 5.30 -1.03 7.25
CA VAL A 56 5.39 -0.08 8.37
C VAL A 56 5.48 -0.84 9.69
N THR A 57 5.98 -0.17 10.72
CA THR A 57 5.82 -0.65 12.11
C THR A 57 4.52 -0.06 12.65
N ALA A 58 3.58 -0.91 13.04
CA ALA A 58 2.31 -0.48 13.60
C ALA A 58 2.25 -0.80 15.10
N THR A 59 1.89 0.20 15.90
CA THR A 59 1.52 0.08 17.32
C THR A 59 0.06 0.45 17.51
N GLY A 60 -0.47 0.27 18.73
CA GLY A 60 -1.80 0.76 19.10
C GLY A 60 -1.70 1.77 20.23
N TYR A 61 -2.58 2.78 20.19
CA TYR A 61 -2.71 3.81 21.20
C TYR A 61 -4.19 4.10 21.50
N THR A 62 -4.41 4.89 22.54
CA THR A 62 -5.73 5.23 23.09
C THR A 62 -5.79 6.74 23.36
N SER A 63 -6.98 7.26 23.70
CA SER A 63 -7.12 8.65 24.14
C SER A 63 -6.62 8.91 25.57
N GLY A 64 -6.36 7.85 26.34
CA GLY A 64 -6.06 7.91 27.77
C GLY A 64 -4.71 8.53 28.12
N ARG A 65 -4.49 8.73 29.43
CA ARG A 65 -3.28 9.34 30.00
C ARG A 65 -2.01 8.56 29.62
N GLU A 66 -2.12 7.25 29.52
CA GLU A 66 -1.05 6.33 29.13
C GLU A 66 -0.47 6.62 27.74
N SER A 67 -1.28 7.18 26.83
CA SER A 67 -0.91 7.45 25.44
C SER A 67 -0.73 8.95 25.17
N THR A 68 -1.64 9.78 25.69
CA THR A 68 -1.69 11.22 25.37
C THR A 68 -1.30 12.13 26.53
N GLY A 69 -1.15 11.59 27.74
CA GLY A 69 -0.94 12.37 28.97
C GLY A 69 -2.19 13.10 29.48
N LYS A 70 -3.33 13.00 28.79
CA LYS A 70 -4.59 13.71 29.12
C LYS A 70 -5.59 12.78 29.80
N ASP A 71 -6.44 13.35 30.63
CA ASP A 71 -7.62 12.68 31.17
C ASP A 71 -8.92 13.27 30.59
N ARG A 72 -10.06 12.65 30.89
CA ARG A 72 -11.38 13.03 30.35
C ARG A 72 -11.81 14.46 30.68
N SER A 73 -11.22 15.10 31.70
CA SER A 73 -11.53 16.48 32.06
C SER A 73 -10.77 17.50 31.22
N HIS A 74 -9.76 17.07 30.45
CA HIS A 74 -8.97 17.94 29.61
C HIS A 74 -9.76 18.34 28.35
N PRO A 75 -9.82 19.62 27.96
CA PRO A 75 -10.63 20.09 26.83
C PRO A 75 -10.20 19.48 25.48
N ALA A 76 -8.92 19.11 25.37
CA ALA A 76 -8.37 18.42 24.20
C ALA A 76 -8.26 16.89 24.34
N PHE A 77 -9.02 16.28 25.24
CA PHE A 77 -9.11 14.82 25.37
C PHE A 77 -9.78 14.23 24.12
N GLY A 78 -9.15 13.23 23.51
CA GLY A 78 -9.65 12.59 22.29
C GLY A 78 -9.53 13.42 21.01
N LEU A 79 -9.01 14.65 21.06
CA LEU A 79 -8.76 15.45 19.86
C LEU A 79 -7.41 15.07 19.23
N THR A 80 -7.46 14.74 17.94
CA THR A 80 -6.28 14.47 17.11
C THR A 80 -5.62 15.77 16.64
N ARG A 81 -4.42 15.68 16.06
CA ARG A 81 -3.71 16.83 15.49
C ARG A 81 -4.52 17.58 14.41
N SER A 82 -5.32 16.87 13.62
CA SER A 82 -6.17 17.48 12.59
C SER A 82 -7.32 18.31 13.17
N GLY A 83 -7.69 18.08 14.43
CA GLY A 83 -8.83 18.70 15.10
C GLY A 83 -10.04 17.77 15.23
N VAL A 84 -10.07 16.66 14.49
CA VAL A 84 -11.17 15.70 14.58
C VAL A 84 -11.07 14.82 15.83
N GLN A 85 -12.21 14.31 16.30
CA GLN A 85 -12.22 13.32 17.39
C GLN A 85 -11.65 11.97 16.94
N ALA A 86 -10.80 11.39 17.79
CA ALA A 86 -10.29 10.05 17.57
C ALA A 86 -11.45 9.04 17.65
N GLN A 87 -11.57 8.17 16.65
CA GLN A 87 -12.67 7.23 16.54
C GLN A 87 -12.20 5.84 16.09
N ARG A 88 -12.87 4.82 16.61
CA ARG A 88 -12.76 3.43 16.17
C ARG A 88 -14.07 3.02 15.50
N GLY A 89 -13.98 2.44 14.30
CA GLY A 89 -15.15 1.99 13.56
C GLY A 89 -14.82 1.44 12.19
N VAL A 90 -15.75 1.61 11.24
CA VAL A 90 -15.58 1.22 9.83
C VAL A 90 -14.37 1.94 9.22
N LEU A 91 -14.29 3.26 9.42
CA LEU A 91 -13.08 4.04 9.23
C LEU A 91 -12.60 4.51 10.60
N SER A 92 -11.35 4.22 10.91
CA SER A 92 -10.74 4.59 12.19
C SER A 92 -9.67 5.66 12.00
N THR A 93 -9.44 6.49 13.01
CA THR A 93 -8.36 7.49 12.98
C THR A 93 -7.03 6.83 13.31
N VAL A 94 -5.97 7.21 12.60
CA VAL A 94 -4.60 6.72 12.86
C VAL A 94 -3.62 7.88 12.96
N ALA A 95 -2.53 7.65 13.71
CA ALA A 95 -1.42 8.58 13.81
C ALA A 95 -0.25 8.15 12.91
N ALA A 96 0.34 9.11 12.20
CA ALA A 96 1.46 8.86 11.29
C ALA A 96 2.42 10.06 11.19
N ASP A 97 3.56 9.87 10.51
CA ASP A 97 4.45 10.96 10.12
C ASP A 97 3.87 11.69 8.89
N PRO A 98 3.52 12.99 8.98
CA PRO A 98 2.91 13.74 7.87
C PRO A 98 3.83 13.87 6.65
N ARG A 99 5.15 13.70 6.82
CA ARG A 99 6.11 13.71 5.69
C ARG A 99 5.99 12.47 4.82
N VAL A 100 5.51 11.36 5.39
CA VAL A 100 5.30 10.08 4.69
C VAL A 100 3.83 9.92 4.32
N PHE A 101 2.94 10.16 5.26
CA PHE A 101 1.50 10.07 5.10
C PHE A 101 0.85 11.38 5.56
N PRO A 102 0.59 12.33 4.64
CA PRO A 102 -0.10 13.57 4.99
C PRO A 102 -1.44 13.30 5.67
N ILE A 103 -1.89 14.24 6.50
CA ILE A 103 -3.23 14.19 7.11
C ILE A 103 -4.28 14.07 5.99
N GLY A 104 -5.31 13.25 6.23
CA GLY A 104 -6.33 12.87 5.26
C GLY A 104 -5.99 11.62 4.43
N THR A 105 -4.78 11.05 4.56
CA THR A 105 -4.41 9.84 3.82
C THR A 105 -5.26 8.66 4.25
N LEU A 106 -5.92 8.01 3.28
CA LEU A 106 -6.73 6.81 3.48
C LEU A 106 -5.89 5.56 3.25
N LEU A 107 -5.90 4.68 4.25
CA LEU A 107 -5.10 3.46 4.31
C LEU A 107 -6.01 2.25 4.52
N TYR A 108 -5.60 1.12 3.96
CA TYR A 108 -6.07 -0.19 4.39
C TYR A 108 -4.97 -0.93 5.13
N ILE A 109 -5.31 -1.38 6.34
CA ILE A 109 -4.39 -2.03 7.25
C ILE A 109 -4.92 -3.44 7.55
N PRO A 110 -4.32 -4.49 6.98
CA PRO A 110 -4.76 -5.86 7.19
C PRO A 110 -4.84 -6.23 8.68
N GLY A 111 -6.00 -6.76 9.08
CA GLY A 111 -6.30 -7.12 10.48
C GLY A 111 -6.77 -5.97 11.37
N TYR A 112 -6.76 -4.71 10.89
CA TYR A 112 -7.31 -3.56 11.60
C TYR A 112 -8.54 -2.98 10.88
N GLY A 113 -8.43 -2.79 9.55
CA GLY A 113 -9.46 -2.21 8.70
C GLY A 113 -8.99 -0.93 7.99
N TYR A 114 -9.93 -0.08 7.62
CA TYR A 114 -9.65 1.21 7.02
C TYR A 114 -9.21 2.24 8.08
N GLY A 115 -8.16 2.98 7.77
CA GLY A 115 -7.61 4.02 8.61
C GLY A 115 -7.43 5.33 7.86
N VAL A 116 -7.80 6.45 8.46
CA VAL A 116 -7.48 7.79 7.95
C VAL A 116 -6.45 8.45 8.85
N VAL A 117 -5.41 9.02 8.26
CA VAL A 117 -4.39 9.75 9.00
C VAL A 117 -4.99 11.06 9.50
N ALA A 118 -5.28 11.12 10.79
CA ALA A 118 -5.88 12.29 11.45
C ALA A 118 -4.95 12.88 12.52
N ASP A 119 -3.96 12.10 12.96
CA ASP A 119 -3.14 12.45 14.11
C ASP A 119 -1.63 12.34 13.81
N THR A 120 -0.83 12.97 14.67
CA THR A 120 0.63 12.94 14.58
C THR A 120 1.22 12.83 15.98
N GLY A 121 2.31 12.10 16.14
CA GLY A 121 3.01 11.99 17.42
C GLY A 121 4.52 12.20 17.27
N ASN A 122 5.15 12.81 18.26
CA ASN A 122 6.61 13.04 18.24
C ASN A 122 7.42 11.74 18.11
N ALA A 123 6.92 10.64 18.66
CA ALA A 123 7.53 9.32 18.58
C ALA A 123 7.17 8.53 17.30
N ILE A 124 6.24 9.05 16.48
CA ILE A 124 5.72 8.41 15.28
C ILE A 124 6.35 9.10 14.06
N GLN A 125 7.58 8.68 13.75
CA GLN A 125 8.37 9.24 12.65
C GLN A 125 8.71 8.17 11.59
N GLY A 126 8.76 8.59 10.33
CA GLY A 126 9.05 7.73 9.18
C GLY A 126 7.94 6.72 8.90
N ARG A 127 8.31 5.47 8.64
CA ARG A 127 7.38 4.37 8.30
C ARG A 127 6.79 3.72 9.55
N ARG A 128 6.15 4.54 10.38
CA ARG A 128 5.50 4.12 11.62
C ARG A 128 4.05 4.59 11.65
N LEU A 129 3.17 3.72 12.12
CA LEU A 129 1.76 4.01 12.36
C LEU A 129 1.42 3.72 13.82
N ASP A 130 0.54 4.53 14.39
CA ASP A 130 -0.13 4.25 15.65
C ASP A 130 -1.63 4.15 15.41
N LEU A 131 -2.22 3.01 15.75
CA LEU A 131 -3.62 2.70 15.46
C LEU A 131 -4.47 3.00 16.68
N TYR A 132 -5.55 3.74 16.49
CA TYR A 132 -6.42 4.10 17.59
C TYR A 132 -7.28 2.91 18.06
N PHE A 133 -7.41 2.77 19.37
CA PHE A 133 -8.33 1.86 20.05
C PHE A 133 -9.01 2.61 21.19
N ASP A 134 -10.24 2.20 21.54
CA ASP A 134 -10.98 2.83 22.63
C ASP A 134 -10.42 2.44 23.99
N THR A 135 -9.87 1.23 24.11
CA THR A 135 -9.32 0.71 25.37
C THR A 135 -7.93 0.10 25.23
N VAL A 136 -7.16 0.17 26.32
CA VAL A 136 -5.82 -0.44 26.40
C VAL A 136 -5.88 -1.96 26.25
N GLU A 137 -6.94 -2.59 26.77
CA GLU A 137 -7.15 -4.04 26.68
C GLU A 137 -7.30 -4.51 25.23
N GLU A 138 -7.97 -3.72 24.37
CA GLU A 138 -8.09 -4.02 22.94
C GLU A 138 -6.75 -3.93 22.22
N VAL A 139 -5.89 -2.97 22.58
CA VAL A 139 -4.53 -2.86 22.02
C VAL A 139 -3.76 -4.17 22.24
N TYR A 140 -3.80 -4.70 23.46
CA TYR A 140 -3.11 -5.93 23.82
C TYR A 140 -3.74 -7.17 23.18
N LYS A 141 -5.08 -7.25 23.13
CA LYS A 141 -5.80 -8.42 22.60
C LYS A 141 -5.80 -8.49 21.07
N GLN A 142 -5.87 -7.35 20.38
CA GLN A 142 -6.14 -7.31 18.94
C GLN A 142 -4.90 -6.97 18.10
N TRP A 143 -3.90 -6.27 18.65
CA TRP A 143 -2.84 -5.70 17.81
C TRP A 143 -1.41 -6.04 18.25
N GLY A 144 -0.99 -5.58 19.43
CA GLY A 144 0.42 -5.56 19.83
C GLY A 144 1.31 -4.70 18.91
N LYS A 145 2.64 -4.84 19.00
CA LYS A 145 3.59 -4.18 18.09
C LYS A 145 4.02 -5.17 17.01
N LYS A 146 3.78 -4.83 15.73
CA LYS A 146 4.17 -5.68 14.61
C LYS A 146 4.52 -4.89 13.36
N ARG A 147 5.22 -5.54 12.43
CA ARG A 147 5.45 -5.01 11.08
C ARG A 147 4.34 -5.51 10.17
N VAL A 148 3.67 -4.62 9.47
CA VAL A 148 2.54 -4.93 8.59
C VAL A 148 2.72 -4.24 7.24
N ARG A 149 2.32 -4.91 6.17
CA ARG A 149 2.20 -4.30 4.85
C ARG A 149 0.84 -3.60 4.78
N ILE A 150 0.88 -2.30 4.56
CA ILE A 150 -0.29 -1.45 4.39
C ILE A 150 -0.46 -1.06 2.92
N TYR A 151 -1.67 -0.66 2.56
CA TYR A 151 -2.03 -0.20 1.22
C TYR A 151 -2.53 1.25 1.31
N VAL A 152 -2.00 2.12 0.48
CA VAL A 152 -2.38 3.53 0.41
C VAL A 152 -3.46 3.67 -0.65
N ILE A 153 -4.70 3.95 -0.24
CA ILE A 153 -5.85 4.04 -1.13
C ILE A 153 -5.92 5.42 -1.77
N ALA A 154 -5.81 6.46 -0.94
CA ALA A 154 -5.80 7.85 -1.37
C ALA A 154 -4.84 8.64 -0.50
N LYS A 155 -4.04 9.51 -1.12
CA LYS A 155 -3.12 10.41 -0.41
C LYS A 155 -3.88 11.64 0.07
N GLY A 156 -3.69 12.01 1.33
CA GLY A 156 -4.28 13.22 1.90
C GLY A 156 -3.62 14.50 1.39
N ASP A 157 -4.32 15.62 1.56
CA ASP A 157 -3.86 16.95 1.20
C ASP A 157 -3.17 17.70 2.36
N GLY A 158 -3.11 17.09 3.55
CA GLY A 158 -2.57 17.70 4.76
C GLY A 158 -3.62 18.26 5.70
N SER A 159 -4.90 18.11 5.39
CA SER A 159 -6.02 18.52 6.23
C SER A 159 -7.09 17.43 6.36
N LEU A 160 -7.90 17.51 7.39
CA LEU A 160 -9.05 16.63 7.61
C LEU A 160 -10.05 17.36 8.50
N SER A 161 -11.25 17.64 7.99
CA SER A 161 -12.36 18.18 8.78
C SER A 161 -13.32 17.07 9.23
N GLU A 162 -14.15 17.33 10.25
CA GLU A 162 -15.23 16.42 10.67
C GLU A 162 -16.13 16.01 9.51
N LYS A 163 -16.43 16.95 8.60
CA LYS A 163 -17.27 16.67 7.42
C LYS A 163 -16.58 15.71 6.45
N ASP A 164 -15.28 15.87 6.23
CA ASP A 164 -14.50 14.96 5.38
C ASP A 164 -14.47 13.57 5.99
N LEU A 165 -14.27 13.49 7.31
CA LEU A 165 -14.30 12.22 8.04
C LEU A 165 -15.68 11.54 7.95
N GLU A 166 -16.77 12.28 8.06
CA GLU A 166 -18.14 11.76 7.92
C GLU A 166 -18.39 11.22 6.50
N ASN A 167 -18.03 12.00 5.47
CA ASN A 167 -18.15 11.58 4.08
C ASN A 167 -17.33 10.31 3.78
N LEU A 168 -16.11 10.22 4.32
CA LEU A 168 -15.27 9.04 4.18
C LEU A 168 -15.87 7.83 4.91
N ASN A 169 -16.45 8.02 6.10
CA ASN A 169 -17.14 6.94 6.82
C ASN A 169 -18.32 6.41 6.00
N GLU A 170 -19.15 7.29 5.44
CA GLU A 170 -20.28 6.88 4.59
C GLU A 170 -19.79 6.19 3.31
N THR A 171 -18.76 6.73 2.66
CA THR A 171 -18.17 6.11 1.48
C THR A 171 -17.70 4.71 1.81
N VAL A 172 -16.87 4.52 2.85
CA VAL A 172 -16.34 3.20 3.22
C VAL A 172 -17.45 2.25 3.67
N ARG A 173 -18.52 2.73 4.31
CA ARG A 173 -19.70 1.90 4.65
C ARG A 173 -20.41 1.39 3.40
N LEU A 174 -20.68 2.27 2.44
CA LEU A 174 -21.41 1.94 1.21
C LEU A 174 -20.58 1.11 0.26
N THR A 175 -19.30 1.48 0.10
CA THR A 175 -18.35 0.81 -0.77
C THR A 175 -17.66 -0.35 -0.07
N GLY A 176 -18.09 -0.77 1.14
CA GLY A 176 -17.45 -1.77 2.01
C GLY A 176 -17.15 -3.16 1.43
N ARG A 177 -17.28 -3.32 0.11
CA ARG A 177 -16.46 -4.24 -0.69
C ARG A 177 -15.00 -3.81 -0.72
N GLN A 178 -14.14 -4.79 -0.99
CA GLN A 178 -12.75 -4.53 -1.37
C GLN A 178 -12.72 -3.48 -2.49
N PRO A 179 -11.71 -2.60 -2.55
CA PRO A 179 -11.64 -1.58 -3.57
C PRO A 179 -11.60 -2.24 -4.94
N GLU A 180 -12.75 -2.23 -5.61
CA GLU A 180 -12.90 -2.58 -7.02
C GLU A 180 -12.26 -1.42 -7.79
N SER A 181 -10.95 -1.49 -8.03
CA SER A 181 -10.16 -0.69 -8.97
C SER A 181 -10.13 0.85 -8.79
N PRO A 182 -8.99 1.50 -9.08
CA PRO A 182 -8.94 2.95 -9.20
C PRO A 182 -9.65 3.35 -10.48
N ASP A 183 -10.94 3.66 -10.41
CA ASP A 183 -11.58 4.48 -11.45
C ASP A 183 -11.18 5.95 -11.19
N PHE A 184 -9.89 6.19 -11.44
CA PHE A 184 -9.32 7.52 -11.64
C PHE A 184 -8.71 7.56 -13.03
N THR A 185 -9.44 7.03 -14.02
CA THR A 185 -9.46 7.64 -15.35
C THR A 185 -10.74 8.43 -15.39
N GLY A 186 -10.61 9.76 -15.46
CA GLY A 186 -11.76 10.62 -15.57
C GLY A 186 -12.63 10.17 -16.73
N ASP A 187 -13.79 9.63 -16.42
CA ASP A 187 -14.82 9.44 -17.42
C ASP A 187 -15.42 10.83 -17.69
N CYS A 188 -14.88 11.45 -18.73
CA CYS A 188 -15.58 12.40 -19.55
C CYS A 188 -16.73 11.66 -20.26
N GLN A 189 -17.67 11.11 -19.50
CA GLN A 189 -18.88 10.55 -20.06
C GLN A 189 -19.90 11.67 -20.19
N ASP A 190 -20.02 12.12 -21.45
CA ASP A 190 -21.26 12.50 -22.10
C ASP A 190 -22.44 12.74 -21.15
N ARG A 191 -22.44 13.92 -20.53
CA ARG A 191 -23.70 14.53 -20.17
C ARG A 191 -24.37 14.86 -21.50
N LYS A 192 -25.17 13.93 -22.05
CA LYS A 192 -26.20 14.28 -23.03
C LYS A 192 -27.06 15.34 -22.38
N VAL A 193 -26.74 16.59 -22.68
CA VAL A 193 -27.62 17.73 -22.43
C VAL A 193 -28.93 17.37 -23.11
N ARG A 194 -29.99 17.33 -22.32
CA ARG A 194 -31.34 17.12 -22.80
C ARG A 194 -31.63 18.16 -23.88
N ASN A 195 -31.80 17.68 -25.11
CA ASN A 195 -32.46 18.30 -26.26
C ASN A 195 -32.58 19.82 -26.22
N ASP A 196 -31.55 20.50 -26.71
CA ASP A 196 -31.69 21.87 -27.22
C ASP A 196 -31.63 21.78 -28.76
N PRO A 197 -32.69 22.18 -29.50
CA PRO A 197 -32.75 22.03 -30.95
C PRO A 197 -31.87 23.02 -31.74
N ASP A 198 -31.01 23.79 -31.08
CA ASP A 198 -30.30 24.93 -31.70
C ASP A 198 -28.79 24.99 -31.41
N THR A 199 -28.08 23.87 -31.47
CA THR A 199 -26.60 23.91 -31.50
C THR A 199 -26.06 23.02 -32.61
N THR A 200 -25.56 23.66 -33.66
CA THR A 200 -24.80 23.02 -34.73
C THR A 200 -23.38 22.67 -34.25
N ASP A 201 -22.89 21.56 -34.77
CA ASP A 201 -21.71 20.79 -34.36
C ASP A 201 -20.43 21.60 -34.06
N GLY A 202 -19.84 21.32 -32.90
CA GLY A 202 -18.43 21.60 -32.61
C GLY A 202 -17.61 20.30 -32.60
N PRO A 203 -16.33 20.33 -33.00
CA PRO A 203 -15.53 19.12 -33.20
C PRO A 203 -15.32 18.36 -31.89
N SER A 204 -15.60 17.06 -31.94
CA SER A 204 -15.36 16.12 -30.84
C SER A 204 -13.86 16.05 -30.53
N VAL A 205 -13.50 16.47 -29.32
CA VAL A 205 -12.14 16.32 -28.79
C VAL A 205 -11.96 14.84 -28.46
N GLN A 206 -11.13 14.15 -29.21
CA GLN A 206 -10.84 12.75 -28.99
C GLN A 206 -9.77 12.65 -27.90
N CYS A 207 -10.11 12.00 -26.78
CA CYS A 207 -9.16 11.69 -25.72
C CYS A 207 -8.03 10.78 -26.24
N PRO A 208 -6.79 10.92 -25.74
CA PRO A 208 -5.62 10.16 -26.20
C PRO A 208 -5.73 8.65 -25.95
#